data_AF-A0A180ETV6-F1
#
_entry.id   AF-A0A180ETV6-F1
#
_cell.length_a   1.000
_cell.length_b   1.000
_cell.length_c   1.000
_cell.angle_alpha   90.00
_cell.angle_beta   90.00
_cell.angle_gamma   90.00
#
_symmetry.space_group_name_H-M   'P 1'
#
loop_
_entity.id
_entity.type
_entity.pdbx_description
1 polymer ?
#
loop_
_entity_poly.entity_id
_entity_poly.type
_entity_poly.pdbx_seq_one_letter_code
_entity_poly.pdbx_strand_id
1 'polypeptide(L)'
;MKSKEEQLTEKLKAAELNLQNEKAKNKSLQRQNKPLENRLGTGMKQSEALKAVCSVLKKTEGLNRTIAQEPIKRHRYPVGIVSLGPELYVRARCGFRGAVDILSYMNESFGWKLKKIPDRNSIENWVKKSGYSIYTEPAYTNPEEEYAQTTDESMMPGSEKMLLSPGIGAEKKSDIPLGRSDVKVLDISAASSWNGTGIKAVLSATEKKEGKPSLYVISDNDTKLNKAIRESNHVHIRGIGHSMALPAEKPYGEDKHFKACTKSAGGNERDGLSAAAPAADNRPLYESVAYDKME
;
A
#
# COMPACT_ATOMS: atom_id res chain seq x y z
N MET A 1 -13.80 46.16 -60.01
CA MET A 1 -13.73 44.68 -59.96
C MET A 1 -12.27 44.30 -60.10
N LYS A 2 -11.69 43.55 -59.14
CA LYS A 2 -10.29 43.07 -59.25
C LYS A 2 -10.11 42.25 -60.53
N SER A 3 -8.98 42.42 -61.22
CA SER A 3 -8.69 41.69 -62.47
C SER A 3 -8.70 40.18 -62.23
N LYS A 4 -9.07 39.38 -63.25
CA LYS A 4 -9.04 37.91 -63.14
C LYS A 4 -7.65 37.38 -62.78
N GLU A 5 -6.59 38.05 -63.22
CA GLU A 5 -5.21 37.70 -62.87
C GLU A 5 -4.87 37.96 -61.40
N GLU A 6 -5.39 39.04 -60.81
CA GLU A 6 -5.22 39.33 -59.38
C GLU A 6 -5.94 38.30 -58.50
N GLN A 7 -7.12 37.83 -58.93
CA GLN A 7 -7.85 36.79 -58.23
C GLN A 7 -7.15 35.42 -58.31
N LEU A 8 -6.54 35.11 -59.46
CA LEU A 8 -5.77 33.88 -59.66
C LEU A 8 -4.48 33.89 -58.83
N THR A 9 -3.77 35.01 -58.77
CA THR A 9 -2.55 35.15 -57.97
C THR A 9 -2.82 35.12 -56.47
N GLU A 10 -3.91 35.71 -55.97
CA GLU A 10 -4.32 35.57 -54.56
C GLU A 10 -4.67 34.12 -54.21
N LYS A 11 -5.40 33.40 -55.08
CA LYS A 11 -5.72 31.98 -54.87
C LYS A 11 -4.48 31.10 -54.88
N LEU A 12 -3.51 31.39 -55.74
CA LEU A 12 -2.27 30.63 -55.85
C LEU A 12 -1.40 30.81 -54.58
N LYS A 13 -1.28 32.04 -54.07
CA LYS A 13 -0.61 32.31 -52.78
C LYS A 13 -1.30 31.62 -51.60
N ALA A 14 -2.64 31.63 -51.56
CA ALA A 14 -3.39 30.94 -50.51
C ALA A 14 -3.19 29.41 -50.54
N ALA A 15 -3.12 28.82 -51.75
CA ALA A 15 -2.85 27.40 -51.93
C ALA A 15 -1.42 27.03 -51.49
N GLU A 16 -0.42 27.84 -51.82
CA GLU A 16 0.97 27.64 -51.39
C GLU A 16 1.12 27.70 -49.87
N LEU A 17 0.48 28.67 -49.22
CA LEU A 17 0.49 28.79 -47.77
C LEU A 17 -0.17 27.59 -47.09
N ASN A 18 -1.30 27.12 -47.61
CA ASN A 18 -1.96 25.90 -47.11
C ASN A 18 -1.07 24.66 -47.29
N LEU A 19 -0.39 24.53 -48.43
CA LEU A 19 0.52 23.42 -48.68
C LEU A 19 1.70 23.42 -47.69
N GLN A 20 2.25 24.59 -47.37
CA GLN A 20 3.31 24.71 -46.37
C GLN A 20 2.82 24.31 -44.96
N ASN A 21 1.64 24.77 -44.58
CA ASN A 21 1.02 24.42 -43.29
C ASN A 21 0.76 22.91 -43.16
N GLU A 22 0.22 22.27 -44.20
CA GLU A 22 -0.04 20.83 -44.19
C GLU A 22 1.26 20.01 -44.17
N LYS A 23 2.31 20.44 -44.89
CA LYS A 23 3.64 19.82 -44.79
C LYS A 23 4.21 19.91 -43.37
N ALA A 24 4.05 21.04 -42.70
CA ALA A 24 4.49 21.22 -41.31
C ALA A 24 3.72 20.32 -40.34
N LYS A 25 2.39 20.25 -40.48
CA LYS A 25 1.55 19.35 -39.67
C LYS A 25 1.93 17.88 -39.86
N ASN A 26 2.12 17.44 -41.11
CA ASN A 26 2.47 16.06 -41.41
C ASN A 26 3.83 15.68 -40.80
N LYS A 27 4.81 16.58 -40.87
CA LYS A 27 6.11 16.40 -40.21
C LYS A 27 6.00 16.34 -38.68
N SER A 28 5.08 17.10 -38.09
CA SER A 28 4.79 17.04 -36.65
C SER A 28 4.15 15.71 -36.26
N LEU A 29 3.16 15.24 -37.02
CA LEU A 29 2.48 13.97 -36.80
C LEU A 29 3.45 12.78 -36.90
N GLN A 30 4.34 12.79 -37.89
CA GLN A 30 5.39 11.76 -38.02
C GLN A 30 6.31 11.72 -36.79
N ARG A 31 6.66 12.88 -36.22
CA ARG A 31 7.46 12.95 -34.99
C ARG A 31 6.72 12.39 -33.78
N GLN A 32 5.40 12.60 -33.70
CA GLN A 32 4.55 12.08 -32.63
C GLN A 32 4.27 10.57 -32.75
N ASN A 33 4.18 10.03 -33.97
CA ASN A 33 3.90 8.60 -34.18
C ASN A 33 5.13 7.70 -33.96
N LYS A 34 6.34 8.20 -34.25
CA LYS A 34 7.59 7.45 -34.08
C LYS A 34 7.78 6.83 -32.68
N PRO A 35 7.56 7.54 -31.56
CA PRO A 35 7.64 6.93 -30.23
C PRO A 35 6.54 5.88 -29.97
N LEU A 36 5.35 6.05 -30.55
CA LEU A 36 4.26 5.07 -30.43
C LEU A 36 4.60 3.76 -31.15
N GLU A 37 5.12 3.84 -32.38
CA GLU A 37 5.57 2.67 -33.15
C GLU A 37 6.68 1.89 -32.42
N ASN A 38 7.66 2.61 -31.85
CA ASN A 38 8.72 2.00 -31.06
C ASN A 38 8.19 1.29 -29.80
N ARG A 39 7.21 1.89 -29.11
CA ARG A 39 6.56 1.26 -27.95
C ARG A 39 5.77 0.02 -28.36
N LEU A 40 5.09 0.07 -29.50
CA LEU A 40 4.31 -1.04 -30.05
C LEU A 40 5.22 -2.24 -30.40
N GLY A 41 6.34 -1.98 -31.09
CA GLY A 41 7.34 -3.00 -31.39
C GLY A 41 8.00 -3.61 -30.15
N THR A 42 8.28 -2.79 -29.13
CA THR A 42 8.83 -3.28 -27.85
C THR A 42 7.82 -4.13 -27.08
N GLY A 43 6.56 -3.71 -27.03
CA GLY A 43 5.48 -4.48 -26.39
C GLY A 43 5.21 -5.82 -27.07
N MET A 44 5.29 -5.88 -28.41
CA MET A 44 5.17 -7.15 -29.15
C MET A 44 6.29 -8.12 -28.80
N LYS A 45 7.55 -7.66 -28.77
CA LYS A 45 8.71 -8.51 -28.38
C LYS A 45 8.59 -9.02 -26.94
N GLN A 46 8.15 -8.18 -26.01
CA GLN A 46 7.91 -8.59 -24.62
C GLN A 46 6.78 -9.62 -24.52
N SER A 47 5.70 -9.45 -25.29
CA SER A 47 4.59 -10.41 -25.35
C SER A 47 5.02 -11.77 -25.90
N GLU A 48 5.83 -11.80 -26.96
CA GLU A 48 6.38 -13.04 -27.53
C GLU A 48 7.33 -13.75 -26.55
N ALA A 49 8.22 -12.99 -25.89
CA ALA A 49 9.10 -13.54 -24.87
C ALA A 49 8.29 -14.14 -23.69
N LEU A 50 7.25 -13.45 -23.23
CA LEU A 50 6.35 -13.98 -22.19
C LEU A 50 5.65 -15.27 -22.65
N LYS A 51 5.13 -15.30 -23.88
CA LYS A 51 4.47 -16.49 -24.45
C LYS A 51 5.43 -17.67 -24.50
N ALA A 52 6.69 -17.45 -24.87
CA ALA A 52 7.72 -18.48 -24.90
C ALA A 52 8.00 -19.04 -23.49
N VAL A 53 8.20 -18.18 -22.49
CA VAL A 53 8.40 -18.58 -21.09
C VAL A 53 7.18 -19.37 -20.56
N CYS A 54 5.96 -18.90 -20.82
CA CYS A 54 4.72 -19.60 -20.45
C CYS A 54 4.62 -20.98 -21.12
N SER A 55 5.06 -21.11 -22.37
CA SER A 55 5.05 -22.41 -23.08
C SER A 55 6.03 -23.43 -22.48
N VAL A 56 7.16 -22.96 -21.95
CA VAL A 56 8.13 -23.80 -21.23
C VAL A 56 7.56 -24.20 -19.87
N LEU A 57 6.96 -23.25 -19.14
CA LEU A 57 6.30 -23.51 -17.86
C LEU A 57 5.14 -24.52 -17.97
N LYS A 58 4.37 -24.48 -19.07
CA LYS A 58 3.33 -25.47 -19.37
C LYS A 58 3.86 -26.90 -19.47
N LYS A 59 5.10 -27.08 -19.95
CA LYS A 59 5.75 -28.39 -20.15
C LYS A 59 6.38 -28.94 -18.87
N THR A 60 6.74 -28.10 -17.92
CA THR A 60 7.14 -28.53 -16.58
C THR A 60 5.91 -29.00 -15.80
N GLU A 61 5.63 -30.30 -15.83
CA GLU A 61 4.51 -30.95 -15.15
C GLU A 61 4.42 -30.68 -13.64
N GLY A 62 5.49 -30.18 -13.01
CA GLY A 62 5.57 -29.92 -11.57
C GLY A 62 4.69 -28.77 -11.06
N LEU A 63 4.33 -27.78 -11.89
CA LEU A 63 3.45 -26.68 -11.46
C LEU A 63 1.95 -27.01 -11.61
N ASN A 64 1.63 -27.96 -12.49
CA ASN A 64 0.25 -28.28 -12.87
C ASN A 64 -0.45 -29.21 -11.86
N ARG A 65 0.29 -30.00 -11.09
CA ARG A 65 -0.29 -31.03 -10.19
C ARG A 65 -0.59 -30.54 -8.77
N THR A 66 0.04 -29.46 -8.29
CA THR A 66 -0.01 -29.13 -6.85
C THR A 66 -1.17 -28.20 -6.46
N ILE A 67 -1.60 -27.30 -7.36
CA ILE A 67 -2.66 -26.32 -7.06
C ILE A 67 -4.06 -26.87 -7.37
N ALA A 68 -4.18 -27.69 -8.42
CA ALA A 68 -5.44 -28.30 -8.88
C ALA A 68 -5.76 -29.62 -8.15
N GLN A 69 -5.76 -29.60 -6.81
CA GLN A 69 -6.24 -30.72 -5.99
C GLN A 69 -7.77 -30.72 -5.86
N GLU A 70 -8.33 -31.73 -5.17
CA GLU A 70 -9.74 -31.72 -4.81
C GLU A 70 -10.10 -30.49 -3.96
N PRO A 71 -11.35 -29.98 -4.08
CA PRO A 71 -11.82 -28.93 -3.20
C PRO A 71 -11.68 -29.32 -1.73
N ILE A 72 -11.38 -28.33 -0.88
CA ILE A 72 -11.42 -28.54 0.58
C ILE A 72 -12.83 -29.04 0.95
N LYS A 73 -12.94 -29.99 1.88
CA LYS A 73 -14.25 -30.51 2.34
C LYS A 73 -15.18 -29.35 2.70
N ARG A 74 -16.39 -29.35 2.12
CA ARG A 74 -17.42 -28.28 2.25
C ARG A 74 -17.03 -26.93 1.64
N HIS A 75 -16.00 -26.88 0.79
CA HIS A 75 -15.59 -25.71 0.05
C HIS A 75 -15.60 -26.00 -1.46
N ARG A 76 -15.73 -24.95 -2.28
CA ARG A 76 -15.79 -25.09 -3.75
C ARG A 76 -14.42 -25.09 -4.42
N TYR A 77 -13.39 -24.59 -3.72
CA TYR A 77 -12.07 -24.35 -4.27
C TYR A 77 -10.99 -25.16 -3.54
N PRO A 78 -9.94 -25.61 -4.25
CA PRO A 78 -8.78 -26.29 -3.66
C PRO A 78 -7.98 -25.35 -2.75
N VAL A 79 -7.20 -25.92 -1.83
CA VAL A 79 -6.37 -25.15 -0.89
C VAL A 79 -5.42 -24.19 -1.60
N GLY A 80 -4.76 -24.61 -2.69
CA GLY A 80 -3.85 -23.76 -3.43
C GLY A 80 -4.51 -22.48 -3.96
N ILE A 81 -5.78 -22.55 -4.38
CA ILE A 81 -6.55 -21.39 -4.86
C ILE A 81 -7.00 -20.50 -3.71
N VAL A 82 -7.42 -21.10 -2.60
CA VAL A 82 -7.82 -20.36 -1.39
C VAL A 82 -6.63 -19.63 -0.77
N SER A 83 -5.42 -20.20 -0.83
CA SER A 83 -4.19 -19.57 -0.35
C SER A 83 -3.67 -18.51 -1.32
N LEU A 84 -3.68 -18.78 -2.64
CA LEU A 84 -3.15 -17.85 -3.64
C LEU A 84 -3.98 -16.56 -3.75
N GLY A 85 -5.32 -16.64 -3.63
CA GLY A 85 -6.20 -15.48 -3.74
C GLY A 85 -5.82 -14.32 -2.79
N PRO A 86 -5.76 -14.55 -1.46
CA PRO A 86 -5.30 -13.56 -0.50
C PRO A 86 -3.86 -13.09 -0.74
N GLU A 87 -2.95 -13.96 -1.16
CA GLU A 87 -1.57 -13.57 -1.43
C GLU A 87 -1.44 -12.56 -2.58
N LEU A 88 -2.26 -12.70 -3.63
CA LEU A 88 -2.31 -11.72 -4.73
C LEU A 88 -2.69 -10.32 -4.21
N TYR A 89 -3.58 -10.24 -3.22
CA TYR A 89 -3.95 -8.97 -2.61
C TYR A 89 -2.85 -8.45 -1.66
N VAL A 90 -2.40 -9.28 -0.70
CA VAL A 90 -1.51 -8.85 0.38
C VAL A 90 -0.08 -8.62 -0.10
N ARG A 91 0.47 -9.55 -0.90
CA ARG A 91 1.87 -9.52 -1.34
C ARG A 91 2.02 -8.84 -2.70
N ALA A 92 1.21 -9.23 -3.67
CA ALA A 92 1.29 -8.67 -5.03
C ALA A 92 0.54 -7.34 -5.18
N ARG A 93 -0.13 -6.85 -4.11
CA ARG A 93 -0.83 -5.55 -4.05
C ARG A 93 -1.88 -5.38 -5.16
N CYS A 94 -2.44 -6.49 -5.64
CA CYS A 94 -3.46 -6.49 -6.67
C CYS A 94 -4.82 -6.15 -6.05
N GLY A 95 -5.61 -5.30 -6.70
CA GLY A 95 -7.02 -5.16 -6.34
C GLY A 95 -7.77 -6.49 -6.54
N PHE A 96 -8.88 -6.71 -5.82
CA PHE A 96 -9.60 -7.99 -5.88
C PHE A 96 -10.05 -8.38 -7.30
N ARG A 97 -10.42 -7.42 -8.16
CA ARG A 97 -10.73 -7.69 -9.57
C ARG A 97 -9.50 -8.17 -10.33
N GLY A 98 -8.37 -7.49 -10.16
CA GLY A 98 -7.10 -7.91 -10.76
C GLY A 98 -6.66 -9.29 -10.27
N ALA A 99 -6.91 -9.64 -9.01
CA ALA A 99 -6.64 -11.00 -8.51
C ALA A 99 -7.50 -12.06 -9.23
N VAL A 100 -8.76 -11.76 -9.54
CA VAL A 100 -9.62 -12.64 -10.36
C VAL A 100 -9.07 -12.78 -11.77
N ASP A 101 -8.68 -11.66 -12.41
CA ASP A 101 -8.14 -11.67 -13.78
C ASP A 101 -6.85 -12.50 -13.86
N ILE A 102 -5.96 -12.33 -12.87
CA ILE A 102 -4.72 -13.11 -12.76
C ILE A 102 -5.03 -14.60 -12.59
N LEU A 103 -5.95 -14.97 -11.70
CA LEU A 103 -6.33 -16.37 -11.50
C LEU A 103 -6.97 -16.98 -12.75
N SER A 104 -7.75 -16.20 -13.50
CA SER A 104 -8.31 -16.64 -14.78
C SER A 104 -7.20 -16.92 -15.80
N TYR A 105 -6.27 -15.96 -15.97
CA TYR A 105 -5.14 -16.12 -16.87
C TYR A 105 -4.25 -17.29 -16.47
N MET A 106 -3.99 -17.48 -15.18
CA MET A 106 -3.22 -18.61 -14.68
C MET A 106 -3.93 -19.94 -14.91
N ASN A 107 -5.24 -20.01 -14.69
CA ASN A 107 -6.01 -21.23 -14.96
C ASN A 107 -5.91 -21.67 -16.44
N GLU A 108 -5.97 -20.72 -17.37
CA GLU A 108 -5.79 -20.96 -18.81
C GLU A 108 -4.32 -21.29 -19.17
N SER A 109 -3.38 -20.53 -18.60
CA SER A 109 -1.96 -20.62 -18.94
C SER A 109 -1.26 -21.82 -18.32
N PHE A 110 -1.71 -22.31 -17.17
CA PHE A 110 -1.14 -23.47 -16.51
C PHE A 110 -2.06 -24.70 -16.61
N GLY A 111 -3.21 -24.58 -17.28
CA GLY A 111 -4.12 -25.72 -17.47
C GLY A 111 -4.61 -26.33 -16.16
N TRP A 112 -4.83 -25.50 -15.13
CA TRP A 112 -5.30 -25.95 -13.81
C TRP A 112 -6.70 -26.58 -13.84
N LYS A 113 -7.46 -26.38 -14.93
CA LYS A 113 -8.79 -26.97 -15.17
C LYS A 113 -9.76 -26.73 -14.00
N LEU A 114 -9.67 -25.56 -13.37
CA LEU A 114 -10.60 -25.17 -12.32
C LEU A 114 -12.02 -25.07 -12.91
N LYS A 115 -12.98 -25.76 -12.27
CA LYS A 115 -14.39 -25.71 -12.68
C LYS A 115 -15.00 -24.32 -12.59
N LYS A 116 -14.51 -23.49 -11.67
CA LYS A 116 -14.92 -22.09 -11.49
C LYS A 116 -13.75 -21.29 -10.92
N ILE A 117 -13.53 -20.09 -11.46
CA ILE A 117 -12.61 -19.10 -10.90
C ILE A 117 -13.30 -18.40 -9.71
N PRO A 118 -12.63 -18.23 -8.56
CA PRO A 118 -13.21 -17.48 -7.45
C PRO A 118 -13.53 -16.05 -7.87
N ASP A 119 -14.67 -15.56 -7.42
CA ASP A 119 -15.08 -14.18 -7.67
C ASP A 119 -14.43 -13.23 -6.65
N ARG A 120 -14.58 -11.93 -6.93
CA ARG A 120 -14.07 -10.83 -6.09
C ARG A 120 -14.45 -11.00 -4.62
N ASN A 121 -15.70 -11.37 -4.36
CA ASN A 121 -16.24 -11.49 -3.00
C ASN A 121 -15.67 -12.71 -2.28
N SER A 122 -15.43 -13.81 -2.99
CA SER A 122 -14.79 -15.01 -2.44
C SER A 122 -13.39 -14.69 -1.94
N ILE A 123 -12.58 -14.01 -2.76
CA ILE A 123 -11.22 -13.61 -2.40
C ILE A 123 -11.23 -12.60 -1.25
N GLU A 124 -12.09 -11.58 -1.32
CA GLU A 124 -12.24 -10.59 -0.25
C GLU A 124 -12.62 -11.25 1.08
N ASN A 125 -13.54 -12.21 1.07
CA ASN A 125 -13.94 -12.96 2.25
C ASN A 125 -12.79 -13.82 2.82
N TRP A 126 -11.97 -14.41 1.96
CA TRP A 126 -10.78 -15.15 2.43
C TRP A 126 -9.77 -14.22 3.08
N VAL A 127 -9.49 -13.05 2.50
CA VAL A 127 -8.63 -12.03 3.12
C VAL A 127 -9.16 -11.62 4.49
N LYS A 128 -10.47 -11.35 4.60
CA LYS A 128 -11.11 -11.00 5.89
C LYS A 128 -11.01 -12.13 6.90
N LYS A 129 -11.25 -13.38 6.50
CA LYS A 129 -11.13 -14.55 7.38
C LYS A 129 -9.70 -14.78 7.85
N SER A 130 -8.72 -14.64 6.97
CA SER A 130 -7.31 -14.72 7.32
C SER A 130 -6.92 -13.61 8.29
N GLY A 131 -7.33 -12.37 8.03
CA GLY A 131 -7.09 -11.25 8.95
C GLY A 131 -7.76 -11.45 10.30
N TYR A 132 -9.01 -11.95 10.31
CA TYR A 132 -9.73 -12.26 11.54
C TYR A 132 -9.05 -13.35 12.37
N SER A 133 -8.61 -14.44 11.73
CA SER A 133 -7.84 -15.52 12.40
C SER A 133 -6.56 -14.96 13.03
N ILE A 134 -5.76 -14.18 12.28
CA ILE A 134 -4.55 -13.51 12.80
C ILE A 134 -4.87 -12.62 13.99
N TYR A 135 -6.00 -11.91 13.95
CA TYR A 135 -6.42 -11.01 15.02
C TYR A 135 -6.87 -11.75 16.29
N THR A 136 -7.63 -12.84 16.12
CA THR A 136 -8.23 -13.58 17.25
C THR A 136 -7.29 -14.57 17.92
N GLU A 137 -6.35 -15.13 17.16
CA GLU A 137 -5.41 -16.12 17.68
C GLU A 137 -4.28 -15.44 18.46
N PRO A 138 -3.71 -16.12 19.48
CA PRO A 138 -2.51 -15.64 20.16
C PRO A 138 -1.36 -15.51 19.16
N ALA A 139 -0.69 -14.36 19.15
CA ALA A 139 0.48 -14.14 18.31
C ALA A 139 1.73 -14.86 18.82
N TYR A 140 1.85 -15.04 20.13
CA TYR A 140 3.02 -15.64 20.80
C TYR A 140 2.67 -16.96 21.49
N THR A 141 2.70 -18.05 20.73
CA THR A 141 2.33 -19.39 21.22
C THR A 141 3.47 -20.12 21.94
N ASN A 142 4.72 -19.71 21.73
CA ASN A 142 5.87 -20.26 22.46
C ASN A 142 5.94 -19.61 23.86
N PRO A 143 5.84 -20.38 24.96
CA PRO A 143 5.90 -19.84 26.32
C PRO A 143 7.19 -19.04 26.58
N GLU A 144 8.33 -19.52 26.07
CA GLU A 144 9.66 -18.93 26.27
C GLU A 144 9.88 -17.62 25.49
N GLU A 145 9.06 -17.35 24.46
CA GLU A 145 9.25 -16.15 23.62
C GLU A 145 8.66 -14.91 24.30
N GLU A 146 9.49 -14.11 24.95
CA GLU A 146 9.06 -12.83 25.50
C GLU A 146 8.80 -11.81 24.38
N TYR A 147 7.80 -10.95 24.60
CA TYR A 147 7.44 -9.91 23.64
C TYR A 147 7.26 -8.56 24.33
N ALA A 148 7.58 -7.52 23.58
CA ALA A 148 7.24 -6.15 23.88
C ALA A 148 5.97 -5.76 23.11
N GLN A 149 5.14 -4.95 23.74
CA GLN A 149 3.94 -4.40 23.12
C GLN A 149 4.13 -2.90 22.92
N THR A 150 3.86 -2.40 21.73
CA THR A 150 3.65 -0.96 21.53
C THR A 150 2.15 -0.70 21.58
N THR A 151 1.71 0.40 22.20
CA THR A 151 0.30 0.80 22.18
C THR A 151 0.19 2.28 21.87
N ASP A 152 -0.58 2.61 20.83
CA ASP A 152 -0.71 3.97 20.33
C ASP A 152 -2.15 4.30 19.87
N GLU A 153 -2.56 5.55 20.05
CA GLU A 153 -3.83 6.08 19.58
C GLU A 153 -3.65 6.68 18.16
N SER A 154 -4.21 6.01 17.15
CA SER A 154 -4.30 6.54 15.79
C SER A 154 -5.65 7.20 15.53
N MET A 155 -5.63 8.34 14.84
CA MET A 155 -6.84 8.94 14.28
C MET A 155 -7.31 8.14 13.07
N MET A 156 -8.61 7.84 12.98
CA MET A 156 -9.21 7.25 11.78
C MET A 156 -10.07 8.29 11.03
N PRO A 157 -10.24 8.16 9.71
CA PRO A 157 -11.24 8.93 8.98
C PRO A 157 -12.64 8.63 9.53
N GLY A 158 -13.29 9.64 10.11
CA GLY A 158 -14.56 9.51 10.83
C GLY A 158 -14.50 10.13 12.23
N SER A 159 -15.47 9.78 13.08
CA SER A 159 -15.52 10.22 14.48
C SER A 159 -14.90 9.22 15.46
N GLU A 160 -14.18 8.22 14.95
CA GLU A 160 -13.59 7.13 15.74
C GLU A 160 -12.06 7.25 15.82
N LYS A 161 -11.53 6.77 16.93
CA LYS A 161 -10.11 6.62 17.21
C LYS A 161 -9.77 5.14 17.33
N MET A 162 -8.68 4.74 16.69
CA MET A 162 -8.15 3.39 16.77
C MET A 162 -7.06 3.32 17.82
N LEU A 163 -7.15 2.37 18.73
CA LEU A 163 -6.05 1.97 19.60
C LEU A 163 -5.39 0.76 18.96
N LEU A 164 -4.15 0.94 18.51
CA LEU A 164 -3.39 -0.12 17.85
C LEU A 164 -2.35 -0.65 18.84
N SER A 165 -2.31 -1.98 19.02
CA SER A 165 -1.30 -2.64 19.85
C SER A 165 -0.47 -3.64 19.07
N PRO A 166 0.63 -3.22 18.42
CA PRO A 166 1.58 -4.14 17.81
C PRO A 166 2.46 -4.82 18.85
N GLY A 167 2.89 -6.05 18.56
CA GLY A 167 3.85 -6.79 19.34
C GLY A 167 5.12 -7.05 18.53
N ILE A 168 6.25 -7.08 19.21
CA ILE A 168 7.55 -7.51 18.67
C ILE A 168 8.24 -8.41 19.72
N GLY A 169 9.13 -9.31 19.28
CA GLY A 169 9.98 -10.05 20.23
C GLY A 169 10.77 -9.07 21.11
N ALA A 170 10.79 -9.31 22.42
CA ALA A 170 11.44 -8.42 23.37
C ALA A 170 12.97 -8.46 23.24
N GLU A 171 13.50 -9.62 22.87
CA GLU A 171 14.93 -9.82 22.65
C GLU A 171 15.34 -9.46 21.21
N LYS A 172 16.42 -8.69 21.08
CA LYS A 172 17.06 -8.43 19.79
C LYS A 172 17.84 -9.68 19.36
N LYS A 173 17.29 -10.44 18.41
CA LYS A 173 17.89 -11.70 17.92
C LYS A 173 19.06 -11.52 16.94
N SER A 174 19.19 -10.36 16.31
CA SER A 174 20.27 -10.09 15.33
C SER A 174 20.53 -8.59 15.17
N ASP A 175 21.63 -8.22 14.50
CA ASP A 175 21.94 -6.83 14.14
C ASP A 175 21.16 -6.27 12.94
N ILE A 176 20.29 -7.07 12.35
CA ILE A 176 19.41 -6.62 11.27
C ILE A 176 18.26 -5.80 11.88
N PRO A 177 17.97 -4.60 11.34
CA PRO A 177 16.82 -3.81 11.77
C PRO A 177 15.51 -4.59 11.63
N LEU A 178 14.60 -4.41 12.59
CA LEU A 178 13.27 -5.01 12.54
C LEU A 178 12.50 -4.52 11.30
N GLY A 179 11.85 -5.46 10.62
CA GLY A 179 10.97 -5.23 9.50
C GLY A 179 9.50 -5.47 9.86
N ARG A 180 8.62 -5.24 8.87
CA ARG A 180 7.17 -5.49 9.03
C ARG A 180 6.83 -6.95 9.32
N SER A 181 7.67 -7.89 8.91
CA SER A 181 7.49 -9.32 9.17
C SER A 181 7.69 -9.71 10.63
N ASP A 182 8.44 -8.91 11.38
CA ASP A 182 8.75 -9.15 12.80
C ASP A 182 7.65 -8.62 13.72
N VAL A 183 6.75 -7.78 13.18
CA VAL A 183 5.64 -7.20 13.92
C VAL A 183 4.43 -8.13 13.86
N LYS A 184 3.86 -8.41 15.03
CA LYS A 184 2.58 -9.10 15.20
C LYS A 184 1.49 -8.11 15.60
N VAL A 185 0.26 -8.37 15.21
CA VAL A 185 -0.89 -7.56 15.64
C VAL A 185 -1.47 -8.20 16.91
N LEU A 186 -1.35 -7.54 18.05
CA LEU A 186 -1.91 -8.04 19.32
C LEU A 186 -3.33 -7.52 19.54
N ASP A 187 -3.60 -6.26 19.21
CA ASP A 187 -4.96 -5.72 19.26
C ASP A 187 -5.15 -4.56 18.28
N ILE A 188 -6.40 -4.41 17.83
CA ILE A 188 -6.91 -3.31 17.01
C ILE A 188 -8.31 -3.03 17.55
N SER A 189 -8.42 -2.01 18.39
CA SER A 189 -9.68 -1.59 18.98
C SER A 189 -10.09 -0.21 18.43
N ALA A 190 -11.39 -0.01 18.21
CA ALA A 190 -11.93 1.29 17.79
C ALA A 190 -12.96 1.79 18.80
N ALA A 191 -12.91 3.09 19.11
CA ALA A 191 -13.88 3.76 19.97
C ALA A 191 -13.99 5.24 19.57
N SER A 192 -15.08 5.92 19.92
CA SER A 192 -15.20 7.38 19.71
C SER A 192 -14.16 8.18 20.49
N SER A 193 -13.72 7.65 21.63
CA SER A 193 -12.63 8.19 22.43
C SER A 193 -12.05 7.12 23.36
N TRP A 194 -10.80 7.33 23.78
CA TRP A 194 -10.11 6.47 24.72
C TRP A 194 -9.84 7.20 26.04
N ASN A 195 -9.98 6.45 27.13
CA ASN A 195 -9.65 6.85 28.49
C ASN A 195 -8.83 5.74 29.17
N GLY A 196 -8.24 6.04 30.33
CA GLY A 196 -7.34 5.09 31.01
C GLY A 196 -8.00 3.74 31.34
N THR A 197 -9.28 3.74 31.72
CA THR A 197 -10.04 2.51 32.02
C THR A 197 -10.23 1.65 30.77
N GLY A 198 -10.60 2.26 29.65
CA GLY A 198 -10.78 1.57 28.37
C GLY A 198 -9.47 0.98 27.86
N ILE A 199 -8.39 1.75 27.91
CA ILE A 199 -7.04 1.28 27.53
C ILE A 199 -6.62 0.11 28.42
N LYS A 200 -6.81 0.22 29.74
CA LYS A 200 -6.50 -0.88 30.69
C LYS A 200 -7.29 -2.16 30.37
N ALA A 201 -8.56 -2.03 29.99
CA ALA A 201 -9.36 -3.18 29.58
C ALA A 201 -8.80 -3.85 28.31
N VAL A 202 -8.35 -3.07 27.33
CA VAL A 202 -7.68 -3.58 26.12
C VAL A 202 -6.37 -4.29 26.46
N LEU A 203 -5.53 -3.70 27.32
CA LEU A 203 -4.29 -4.34 27.78
C LEU A 203 -4.59 -5.70 28.42
N SER A 204 -5.52 -5.76 29.37
CA SER A 204 -5.89 -7.01 30.05
C SER A 204 -6.51 -8.06 29.11
N ALA A 205 -7.33 -7.63 28.15
CA ALA A 205 -7.88 -8.52 27.13
C ALA A 205 -6.77 -9.08 26.23
N THR A 206 -5.78 -8.26 25.88
CA THR A 206 -4.61 -8.66 25.09
C THR A 206 -3.78 -9.70 25.85
N GLU A 207 -3.43 -9.45 27.11
CA GLU A 207 -2.70 -10.40 27.95
C GLU A 207 -3.45 -11.74 28.06
N LYS A 208 -4.76 -11.69 28.26
CA LYS A 208 -5.60 -12.89 28.32
C LYS A 208 -5.59 -13.65 27.00
N LYS A 209 -5.60 -12.95 25.87
CA LYS A 209 -5.53 -13.55 24.53
C LYS A 209 -4.17 -14.21 24.29
N GLU A 210 -3.08 -13.53 24.63
CA GLU A 210 -1.71 -14.04 24.47
C GLU A 210 -1.35 -15.11 25.52
N GLY A 211 -2.11 -15.20 26.62
CA GLY A 211 -1.89 -16.15 27.70
C GLY A 211 -0.75 -15.77 28.65
N LYS A 212 -0.11 -14.62 28.43
CA LYS A 212 0.99 -14.08 29.23
C LYS A 212 1.07 -12.56 29.08
N PRO A 213 1.65 -11.84 30.06
CA PRO A 213 1.89 -10.40 29.95
C PRO A 213 3.03 -10.11 28.96
N SER A 214 3.01 -8.90 28.39
CA SER A 214 4.18 -8.34 27.71
C SER A 214 5.28 -8.03 28.73
N LEU A 215 6.55 -8.16 28.32
CA LEU A 215 7.69 -7.85 29.18
C LEU A 215 7.72 -6.34 29.51
N TYR A 216 7.41 -5.52 28.50
CA TYR A 216 7.21 -4.09 28.66
C TYR A 216 6.26 -3.56 27.58
N VAL A 217 5.60 -2.45 27.91
CA VAL A 217 4.75 -1.69 27.01
C VAL A 217 5.49 -0.42 26.57
N ILE A 218 5.44 -0.10 25.29
CA ILE A 218 5.94 1.13 24.70
C ILE A 218 4.74 2.00 24.30
N SER A 219 4.65 3.24 24.79
CA SER A 219 3.65 4.20 24.32
C SER A 219 4.21 5.60 24.21
N ASP A 220 3.41 6.52 23.67
CA ASP A 220 3.72 7.94 23.67
C ASP A 220 3.61 8.57 25.08
N ASN A 221 3.70 9.90 25.13
CA ASN A 221 3.59 10.67 26.36
C ASN A 221 2.14 11.03 26.74
N ASP A 222 1.12 10.43 26.11
CA ASP A 222 -0.27 10.70 26.45
C ASP A 222 -0.57 10.30 27.89
N THR A 223 -1.24 11.19 28.61
CA THR A 223 -1.49 11.04 30.05
C THR A 223 -2.40 9.84 30.37
N LYS A 224 -3.33 9.49 29.46
CA LYS A 224 -4.27 8.38 29.65
C LYS A 224 -3.60 7.05 29.40
N LEU A 225 -2.77 6.96 28.35
CA LEU A 225 -1.91 5.80 28.08
C LEU A 225 -0.97 5.54 29.26
N ASN A 226 -0.22 6.56 29.68
CA ASN A 226 0.68 6.49 30.83
C ASN A 226 -0.02 6.00 32.10
N LYS A 227 -1.20 6.56 32.40
CA LYS A 227 -1.99 6.18 33.57
C LYS A 227 -2.45 4.72 33.48
N ALA A 228 -2.99 4.31 32.34
CA ALA A 228 -3.48 2.95 32.12
C ALA A 228 -2.38 1.91 32.28
N ILE A 229 -1.22 2.11 31.64
CA ILE A 229 -0.09 1.19 31.69
C ILE A 229 0.42 1.04 33.13
N ARG A 230 0.56 2.15 33.86
CA ARG A 230 0.96 2.15 35.27
C ARG A 230 -0.06 1.41 36.15
N GLU A 231 -1.34 1.67 35.97
CA GLU A 231 -2.42 1.02 36.74
C GLU A 231 -2.62 -0.45 36.37
N SER A 232 -2.10 -0.89 35.23
CA SER A 232 -2.00 -2.30 34.83
C SER A 232 -0.73 -2.99 35.33
N ASN A 233 0.14 -2.29 36.08
CA ASN A 233 1.42 -2.81 36.58
C ASN A 233 2.40 -3.29 35.51
N HIS A 234 2.30 -2.77 34.28
CA HIS A 234 3.30 -3.05 33.24
C HIS A 234 4.53 -2.16 33.41
N VAL A 235 5.68 -2.67 33.00
CA VAL A 235 6.88 -1.85 32.77
C VAL A 235 6.60 -0.94 31.56
N HIS A 236 6.66 0.37 31.76
CA HIS A 236 6.43 1.35 30.71
C HIS A 236 7.75 1.92 30.18
N ILE A 237 7.97 1.82 28.87
CA ILE A 237 9.02 2.51 28.14
C ILE A 237 8.38 3.60 27.28
N ARG A 238 8.79 4.85 27.43
CA ARG A 238 8.27 5.94 26.61
C ARG A 238 8.89 5.92 25.21
N GLY A 239 8.07 6.15 24.19
CA GLY A 239 8.51 6.29 22.82
C GLY A 239 9.52 7.42 22.67
N ILE A 240 10.71 7.09 22.15
CA ILE A 240 11.80 8.06 22.02
C ILE A 240 11.43 9.20 21.06
N GLY A 241 10.76 8.90 19.94
CA GLY A 241 10.36 9.91 18.96
C GLY A 241 9.44 10.98 19.56
N HIS A 242 8.36 10.55 20.22
CA HIS A 242 7.44 11.48 20.90
C HIS A 242 8.15 12.24 22.03
N SER A 243 9.03 11.58 22.78
CA SER A 243 9.74 12.21 23.89
C SER A 243 10.73 13.28 23.41
N MET A 244 11.40 13.05 22.27
CA MET A 244 12.31 14.00 21.64
C MET A 244 11.58 15.15 20.94
N ALA A 245 10.34 14.95 20.49
CA ALA A 245 9.53 16.00 19.89
C ALA A 245 9.10 17.07 20.92
N LEU A 246 8.77 16.68 22.16
CA LEU A 246 8.25 17.61 23.18
C LEU A 246 9.18 18.82 23.46
N PRO A 247 10.51 18.66 23.63
CA PRO A 247 11.40 19.81 23.77
C PRO A 247 11.46 20.73 22.54
N ALA A 248 11.24 20.18 21.34
CA ALA A 248 11.23 20.94 20.09
C ALA A 248 9.91 21.69 19.87
N GLU A 249 8.78 21.17 20.34
CA GLU A 249 7.46 21.78 20.13
C GLU A 249 7.34 23.19 20.69
N LYS A 250 7.86 23.46 21.89
CA LYS A 250 7.76 24.80 22.51
C LYS A 250 8.49 25.91 21.73
N PRO A 251 9.80 25.78 21.41
CA PRO A 251 10.51 26.84 20.70
C PRO A 251 9.96 27.05 19.28
N TYR A 252 9.71 25.99 18.52
CA TYR A 252 9.17 26.11 17.16
C TYR A 252 7.69 26.52 17.15
N GLY A 253 6.93 26.08 18.16
CA GLY A 253 5.53 26.45 18.36
C GLY A 253 5.32 27.91 18.72
N GLU A 254 6.38 28.68 19.02
CA GLU A 254 6.32 30.14 19.17
C GLU A 254 7.16 30.90 18.14
N ASP A 255 7.98 30.21 17.36
CA ASP A 255 8.80 30.83 16.33
C ASP A 255 7.94 31.39 15.18
N LYS A 256 8.11 32.69 14.92
CA LYS A 256 7.31 33.41 13.92
C LYS A 256 7.60 32.94 12.50
N HIS A 257 8.86 32.62 12.19
CA HIS A 257 9.26 32.17 10.85
C HIS A 257 8.72 30.77 10.57
N PHE A 258 8.80 29.88 11.54
CA PHE A 258 8.25 28.52 11.48
C PHE A 258 6.72 28.54 11.35
N LYS A 259 6.02 29.37 12.14
CA LYS A 259 4.57 29.58 12.00
C LYS A 259 4.19 30.12 10.62
N ALA A 260 4.95 31.07 10.09
CA ALA A 260 4.71 31.62 8.75
C ALA A 260 4.91 30.56 7.67
N CYS A 261 6.02 29.80 7.75
CA CYS A 261 6.35 28.73 6.81
C CYS A 261 5.29 27.61 6.81
N THR A 262 4.88 27.13 7.99
CA THR A 262 3.85 26.08 8.12
C THR A 262 2.48 26.54 7.63
N LYS A 263 2.12 27.81 7.84
CA LYS A 263 0.88 28.40 7.30
C LYS A 263 0.90 28.50 5.77
N SER A 264 2.03 28.89 5.18
CA SER A 264 2.20 28.90 3.72
C SER A 264 2.16 27.50 3.12
N ALA A 265 2.73 26.50 3.79
CA ALA A 265 2.69 25.11 3.35
C ALA A 265 1.27 24.51 3.47
N GLY A 266 0.57 24.73 4.59
CA GLY A 266 -0.78 24.21 4.83
C GLY A 266 -1.89 24.95 4.08
N GLY A 267 -1.61 26.14 3.54
CA GLY A 267 -2.52 26.87 2.64
C GLY A 267 -2.67 26.21 1.27
N ASN A 268 -1.63 25.53 0.79
CA ASN A 268 -1.67 24.84 -0.51
C ASN A 268 -2.43 23.50 -0.48
N GLU A 269 -2.69 22.91 0.70
CA GLU A 269 -3.48 21.67 0.81
C GLU A 269 -5.00 21.91 0.82
N ARG A 270 -5.48 23.11 1.19
CA ARG A 270 -6.93 23.39 1.21
C ARG A 270 -7.49 23.87 -0.12
N ASP A 271 -6.66 24.48 -0.97
CA ASP A 271 -7.08 24.97 -2.29
C ASP A 271 -6.79 23.98 -3.44
N GLY A 272 -6.15 22.84 -3.17
CA GLY A 272 -5.81 21.81 -4.15
C GLY A 272 -6.89 20.73 -4.40
N LEU A 273 -7.98 20.72 -3.62
CA LEU A 273 -9.02 19.68 -3.73
C LEU A 273 -10.13 19.98 -4.76
N SER A 274 -10.03 21.07 -5.54
CA SER A 274 -10.99 21.35 -6.63
C SER A 274 -10.38 21.54 -8.03
N ALA A 275 -9.10 21.26 -8.26
CA ALA A 275 -8.56 21.35 -9.62
C ALA A 275 -7.46 20.30 -9.89
N ALA A 276 -7.66 19.57 -10.99
CA ALA A 276 -6.73 18.68 -11.68
C ALA A 276 -6.52 17.28 -11.09
N ALA A 277 -7.42 16.36 -11.47
CA ALA A 277 -6.97 15.04 -11.88
C ALA A 277 -6.26 15.16 -13.24
N PRO A 278 -5.00 14.70 -13.36
CA PRO A 278 -4.70 13.80 -14.46
C PRO A 278 -3.97 12.55 -13.99
N ALA A 279 -4.41 11.45 -14.59
CA ALA A 279 -3.82 10.12 -14.74
C ALA A 279 -2.50 9.79 -14.03
N ALA A 280 -2.58 8.68 -13.29
CA ALA A 280 -1.52 7.82 -12.78
C ALA A 280 -0.15 7.87 -13.51
N ASP A 281 0.90 8.16 -12.73
CA ASP A 281 2.26 7.66 -12.98
C ASP A 281 2.75 6.94 -11.71
N ASN A 282 3.02 5.65 -11.83
CA ASN A 282 3.57 4.82 -10.77
C ASN A 282 5.08 5.10 -10.65
N ARG A 283 5.49 5.92 -9.69
CA ARG A 283 6.87 5.95 -9.21
C ARG A 283 6.93 5.99 -7.68
N PRO A 284 7.80 5.18 -7.04
CA PRO A 284 7.96 5.18 -5.59
C PRO A 284 8.67 6.47 -5.14
N LEU A 285 8.06 7.20 -4.22
CA LEU A 285 8.68 8.30 -3.50
C LEU A 285 9.56 7.73 -2.37
N TYR A 286 10.84 7.54 -2.66
CA TYR A 286 11.89 7.57 -1.65
C TYR A 286 13.13 8.24 -2.26
N GLU A 287 13.84 9.00 -1.43
CA GLU A 287 15.04 9.82 -1.68
C GLU A 287 14.82 11.26 -2.21
N SER A 288 14.92 12.23 -1.29
CA SER A 288 15.95 13.28 -1.35
C SER A 288 15.67 14.39 -0.32
N VAL A 289 16.38 14.38 0.81
CA VAL A 289 17.04 15.61 1.29
C VAL A 289 18.40 15.19 1.83
N ALA A 290 19.42 15.71 1.16
CA ALA A 290 20.82 15.49 1.44
C ALA A 290 21.22 16.03 2.81
N TYR A 291 22.12 15.30 3.47
CA TYR A 291 23.05 15.88 4.42
C TYR A 291 23.93 16.88 3.66
N ASP A 292 23.85 18.15 4.02
CA ASP A 292 24.89 19.10 3.67
C ASP A 292 25.57 19.58 4.96
N LYS A 293 26.90 19.55 4.88
CA LYS A 293 27.89 19.88 5.89
C LYS A 293 27.67 21.28 6.46
N MET A 294 27.93 21.45 7.77
CA MET A 294 28.75 22.57 8.23
C MET A 294 29.66 22.11 9.36
N GLU A 295 30.92 22.51 9.21
CA GLU A 295 32.01 22.53 10.18
C GLU A 295 31.63 23.28 11.47
#